data_AF-A0A3M1CD61-F1
#
_entry.id   AF-A0A3M1CD61-F1
#
_cell.length_a   1.000
_cell.length_b   1.000
_cell.length_c   1.000
_cell.angle_alpha   90.00
_cell.angle_beta   90.00
_cell.angle_gamma   90.00
#
_symmetry.space_group_name_H-M   'P 1'
#
loop_
_entity.id
_entity.type
_entity.pdbx_description
1 polymer ?
#
loop_
_entity_poly.entity_id
_entity_poly.type
_entity_poly.pdbx_seq_one_letter_code
_entity_poly.pdbx_strand_id
1 'polypeptide(L)' 'MPTQKPRLNVVVTDEIYKIIEQLSIREGKSMSVIAKELLEDAIDKHEDLLLSELTQKREKTSKKTIPHDKAWE' A
#
# COMPACT_ATOMS: atom_id res chain seq x y z
N MET A 1 27.26 3.61 -12.22
CA MET A 1 25.79 3.57 -12.36
C MET A 1 25.18 3.81 -10.99
N PRO A 2 24.21 4.72 -10.84
CA PRO A 2 23.42 4.77 -9.61
C PRO A 2 22.76 3.39 -9.47
N THR A 3 22.86 2.80 -8.28
CA THR A 3 22.46 1.42 -8.02
C THR A 3 21.04 1.13 -8.52
N GLN A 4 20.84 0.01 -9.22
CA GLN A 4 19.54 -0.41 -9.78
C GLN A 4 18.42 -0.62 -8.73
N LYS A 5 18.75 -0.53 -7.43
CA LYS A 5 17.80 -0.65 -6.32
C LYS A 5 17.97 0.57 -5.39
N PRO A 6 17.00 1.49 -5.33
CA PRO A 6 17.02 2.58 -4.38
C PRO A 6 17.04 2.01 -2.96
N ARG A 7 17.87 2.57 -2.08
CA ARG A 7 17.95 2.17 -0.68
C ARG A 7 17.25 3.21 0.18
N LEU A 8 16.34 2.76 1.03
CA LEU A 8 15.63 3.57 2.00
C LEU A 8 16.06 3.13 3.40
N ASN A 9 16.62 4.05 4.19
CA ASN A 9 16.94 3.82 5.59
C ASN A 9 15.91 4.57 6.45
N VAL A 10 15.27 3.87 7.37
CA VAL A 10 14.22 4.44 8.23
C VAL A 10 14.59 4.15 9.68
N VAL A 11 14.46 5.15 10.55
CA VAL A 11 14.57 4.98 12.00
C VAL A 11 13.20 4.60 12.54
N VAL A 12 13.13 3.51 13.29
CA VAL A 12 11.90 2.99 13.89
C VAL A 12 12.06 2.90 15.40
N THR A 13 10.94 2.79 16.12
CA THR A 13 10.95 2.54 17.57
C THR A 13 11.34 1.09 17.87
N ASP A 14 11.81 0.83 19.09
CA ASP A 14 12.14 -0.52 19.56
C ASP A 14 10.94 -1.48 19.46
N GLU A 15 9.73 -0.98 19.65
CA GLU A 15 8.50 -1.77 19.53
C GLU A 15 8.28 -2.25 18.09
N ILE A 16 8.37 -1.35 17.12
CA ILE A 16 8.22 -1.68 15.69
C ILE A 16 9.33 -2.63 15.25
N TYR A 17 10.57 -2.37 15.69
CA TYR A 17 11.70 -3.24 15.39
C TYR A 17 11.44 -4.68 15.87
N LYS A 18 11.02 -4.86 17.12
CA LYS A 18 10.71 -6.17 17.69
C LYS A 18 9.57 -6.87 16.95
N ILE A 19 8.54 -6.13 16.55
CA ILE A 19 7.43 -6.70 15.77
C ILE A 19 7.94 -7.21 14.41
N ILE A 20 8.73 -6.42 13.69
CA ILE A 20 9.30 -6.82 12.40
C ILE A 20 10.24 -8.02 12.57
N GLU A 21 11.06 -8.05 13.62
CA GLU A 21 11.93 -9.17 13.94
C GLU A 21 11.12 -10.45 14.18
N GLN A 22 10.08 -10.40 15.01
CA GLN A 22 9.19 -11.54 15.28
C GLN A 22 8.49 -12.05 14.01
N LEU A 23 8.01 -11.14 13.16
CA LEU A 23 7.39 -11.50 11.89
C LEU A 23 8.40 -12.16 10.94
N SER A 24 9.64 -11.65 10.89
CA SER A 24 10.71 -12.22 10.07
C SER A 24 11.04 -13.65 10.47
N ILE A 25 11.10 -13.94 11.78
CA ILE A 25 11.32 -15.29 12.31
C ILE A 25 10.13 -16.19 11.98
N ARG A 26 8.89 -15.70 12.16
CA ARG A 26 7.67 -16.47 11.89
C ARG A 26 7.55 -16.88 10.43
N GLU A 27 7.90 -15.98 9.51
CA GLU A 27 7.75 -16.20 8.06
C GLU A 27 9.00 -16.79 7.38
N GLY A 28 10.12 -16.90 8.11
CA GLY A 28 11.39 -17.37 7.54
C GLY A 28 11.97 -16.42 6.48
N LYS A 29 11.62 -15.13 6.54
CA LYS A 29 12.06 -14.07 5.63
C LYS A 29 13.04 -13.13 6.33
N SER A 30 13.80 -12.35 5.57
CA SER A 30 14.63 -11.30 6.17
C SER A 30 13.79 -10.11 6.64
N MET A 31 14.24 -9.41 7.68
CA MET A 31 13.56 -8.21 8.18
C MET A 31 13.34 -7.16 7.09
N SER A 32 14.27 -7.01 6.14
CA SER A 32 14.13 -6.07 5.03
C SER A 32 13.02 -6.47 4.06
N VAL A 33 12.77 -7.76 3.85
CA VAL A 33 11.66 -8.24 3.00
C VAL A 33 10.33 -7.99 3.71
N ILE A 34 10.22 -8.35 4.99
CA ILE A 34 9.01 -8.06 5.78
C ILE A 34 8.72 -6.56 5.83
N ALA A 35 9.74 -5.74 6.09
CA ALA A 35 9.57 -4.28 6.12
C ALA A 35 9.13 -3.74 4.76
N LYS A 36 9.66 -4.28 3.65
CA LYS A 36 9.23 -3.91 2.29
C LYS A 36 7.77 -4.27 2.05
N GLU A 37 7.37 -5.50 2.34
CA GLU A 37 6.00 -5.97 2.15
C GLU A 37 5.01 -5.15 2.98
N LEU A 38 5.32 -4.87 4.25
CA LEU A 38 4.49 -4.02 5.10
C LEU A 38 4.38 -2.57 4.59
N LEU A 39 5.45 -2.04 3.99
CA LEU A 39 5.42 -0.71 3.37
C LEU A 39 4.56 -0.70 2.10
N GLU A 40 4.66 -1.73 1.26
CA GLU A 40 3.83 -1.89 0.06
C GLU A 40 2.34 -1.99 0.45
N ASP A 41 2.00 -2.85 1.42
CA ASP A 41 0.63 -2.99 1.94
C ASP A 41 0.09 -1.67 2.53
N ALA A 42 0.94 -0.86 3.16
CA ALA A 42 0.54 0.42 3.72
C ALA A 42 0.27 1.47 2.63
N ILE A 43 1.06 1.46 1.55
CA ILE A 43 0.85 2.33 0.39
C ILE A 43 -0.47 1.97 -0.29
N ASP A 44 -0.72 0.68 -0.53
CA ASP A 44 -1.95 0.20 -1.18
C ASP A 44 -3.20 0.64 -0.39
N LYS A 45 -3.18 0.50 0.94
CA LYS A 45 -4.28 0.97 1.81
C LYS A 45 -4.48 2.49 1.73
N HIS A 46 -3.41 3.25 1.55
CA HIS A 46 -3.50 4.70 1.41
C HIS A 46 -4.11 5.08 0.05
N GLU A 47 -3.75 4.37 -1.01
CA GLU A 47 -4.36 4.55 -2.34
C GLU A 47 -5.85 4.21 -2.33
N ASP A 48 -6.26 3.12 -1.69
CA ASP A 48 -7.67 2.74 -1.56
C ASP A 48 -8.50 3.83 -0.88
N LEU A 49 -7.94 4.46 0.16
CA LEU A 49 -8.59 5.57 0.85
C LEU A 49 -8.77 6.77 -0.09
N LEU A 50 -7.73 7.13 -0.86
CA LEU A 50 -7.80 8.21 -1.83
C LEU A 50 -8.81 7.93 -2.96
N LEU A 51 -8.85 6.70 -3.47
CA LEU A 51 -9.82 6.28 -4.48
C LEU A 51 -11.26 6.31 -3.94
N SER A 52 -11.45 5.93 -2.68
CA SER A 52 -12.74 6.02 -1.99
C SER A 52 -13.22 7.47 -1.88
N GLU A 53 -12.34 8.39 -1.48
CA GLU A 53 -12.66 9.82 -1.44
C GLU A 53 -13.01 10.39 -2.82
N LEU A 54 -12.27 10.00 -3.86
CA LEU A 54 -12.55 10.39 -5.23
C LEU A 54 -13.94 9.90 -5.66
N THR A 55 -14.29 8.68 -5.30
CA THR A 55 -15.60 8.09 -5.59
C THR A 55 -16.71 8.87 -4.89
N GLN A 56 -16.57 9.17 -3.60
CA GLN A 56 -17.56 9.99 -2.87
C GLN A 56 -17.75 11.39 -3.49
N LYS A 57 -16.67 12.02 -3.97
CA LYS A 57 -16.77 13.32 -4.67
C LYS A 57 -17.56 13.19 -5.97
N ARG A 58 -17.37 12.10 -6.73
CA ARG A 58 -18.09 11.82 -7.97
C ARG A 58 -19.56 11.48 -7.70
N GLU A 59 -19.87 10.69 -6.68
CA GLU A 59 -21.26 10.37 -6.31
C GLU A 59 -22.08 11.62 -5.96
N LYS A 60 -21.47 12.58 -5.24
CA LYS A 60 -22.12 13.86 -4.91
C LYS A 60 -22.43 14.72 -6.13
N THR A 61 -21.70 14.57 -7.22
CA THR A 61 -21.92 15.30 -8.47
C THR A 61 -22.53 14.34 -9.50
N SER A 62 -23.86 14.23 -9.49
CA SER A 62 -24.60 13.39 -10.44
C SER A 62 -24.13 13.65 -11.89
N LYS A 63 -23.56 12.62 -12.50
CA LYS A 63 -23.16 12.58 -13.91
C LYS A 63 -23.96 11.49 -14.63
N LYS A 64 -24.02 11.61 -15.96
CA LYS A 64 -24.64 10.64 -16.86
C LYS A 64 -24.17 9.21 -16.53
N THR A 65 -25.09 8.39 -16.05
CA THR A 65 -24.84 6.97 -15.75
C THR A 65 -25.05 6.15 -17.02
N ILE A 66 -24.16 5.20 -17.27
CA ILE A 66 -24.30 4.19 -18.32
C ILE A 66 -24.51 2.83 -17.67
N PRO A 67 -25.37 1.96 -18.24
CA PRO A 67 -25.55 0.63 -17.71
C PRO A 67 -24.27 -0.20 -17.89
N HIS A 68 -24.04 -1.14 -16.96
CA HIS A 68 -22.77 -1.84 -16.81
C HIS A 68 -22.38 -2.62 -18.07
N ASP A 69 -23.35 -3.29 -18.69
CA ASP A 69 -23.20 -4.00 -19.96
C ASP A 69 -22.61 -3.12 -21.08
N LYS A 70 -22.96 -1.83 -21.13
CA LYS A 70 -22.43 -0.87 -22.11
C LYS A 70 -21.11 -0.21 -21.71
N ALA A 71 -20.65 -0.39 -20.47
CA ALA A 71 -19.40 0.20 -20.01
C ALA A 71 -18.17 -0.67 -20.30
N TRP A 72 -18.37 -1.97 -20.61
CA TRP A 72 -17.30 -2.97 -20.79
C TRP A 72 -17.24 -3.58 -22.20
N GLU A 73 -17.98 -3.04 -23.17
CA GLU A 73 -17.73 -3.28 -24.62
C GLU A 73 -16.41 -2.60 -25.05
#